data_AF-A0AAD2FVQ3-F1
#
_entry.id   AF-A0AAD2FVQ3-F1
#
_cell.length_a   1.000
_cell.length_b   1.000
_cell.length_c   1.000
_cell.angle_alpha   90.00
_cell.angle_beta   90.00
_cell.angle_gamma   90.00
#
_symmetry.space_group_name_H-M   'P 1'
#
loop_
_entity.id
_entity.type
_entity.pdbx_description
1 polymer ?
#
loop_
_entity_poly.entity_id
_entity_poly.type
_entity_poly.pdbx_seq_one_letter_code
_entity_poly.pdbx_strand_id
1 'polypeptide(L)'
;MPEAMTKNAEINGTYDRADDIAALPGKTSPGGGDSESGSGVSKDVLTRLAETLGSDNSKITMLDSGYGRRNRHGLGLITSEDTLLDAYKQCYKKEDVIFKNYRFRMMHYLGCLGYTSSFIDDYLERGLLPRIIRESFLNYTALIGKIMFKWNATADPWEDSEALVILKVHSSNLLDIRTNCNSKKMLLLQNYAYLCDAKKKGFVNDTITEKNFERQDRRNQRLRDELEAVKAIKGGPKEGRGNPHKDQDPSPKKCSHCKNRDLHIAAGLEHIKTVFPLKDQAGSWAKAAAGKVAAKYANDNKGEKTRPMEEVIKEVSESWAKS
;
A
#
# COMPACT_ATOMS: atom_id res chain seq x y z
N MET A 1 -41.24 -17.77 36.87
CA MET A 1 -39.95 -17.05 36.90
C MET A 1 -39.22 -17.53 38.15
N PRO A 2 -38.00 -18.07 38.07
CA PRO A 2 -37.26 -18.44 39.27
C PRO A 2 -36.93 -17.18 40.07
N GLU A 3 -37.28 -17.21 41.35
CA GLU A 3 -37.13 -16.11 42.29
C GLU A 3 -35.65 -15.73 42.50
N ALA A 4 -35.40 -14.42 42.44
CA ALA A 4 -34.30 -13.69 43.10
C ALA A 4 -32.93 -14.40 43.19
N MET A 5 -32.20 -14.49 42.08
CA MET A 5 -30.80 -14.96 42.08
C MET A 5 -29.81 -13.87 42.51
N THR A 6 -29.02 -14.20 43.53
CA THR A 6 -28.07 -13.32 44.23
C THR A 6 -26.80 -12.98 43.43
N LYS A 7 -26.77 -11.74 42.96
CA LYS A 7 -25.68 -10.73 42.88
C LYS A 7 -24.23 -11.17 42.58
N ASN A 8 -23.81 -10.76 41.38
CA ASN A 8 -22.47 -10.35 40.93
C ASN A 8 -21.45 -11.42 40.51
N ALA A 9 -21.28 -12.54 41.21
CA ALA A 9 -20.28 -13.54 40.79
C ALA A 9 -20.67 -14.26 39.48
N GLU A 10 -21.97 -14.43 39.25
CA GLU A 10 -22.52 -15.25 38.15
C GLU A 10 -22.64 -14.45 36.85
N ILE A 11 -22.95 -13.14 36.93
CA ILE A 11 -23.02 -12.27 35.75
C ILE A 11 -21.69 -12.24 34.98
N ASN A 12 -20.55 -12.34 35.67
CA ASN A 12 -19.23 -12.32 35.05
C ASN A 12 -18.97 -13.52 34.15
N GLY A 13 -19.46 -14.71 34.53
CA GLY A 13 -19.24 -15.96 33.78
C GLY A 13 -19.85 -15.94 32.37
N THR A 14 -20.93 -15.20 32.17
CA THR A 14 -21.55 -15.05 30.83
C THR A 14 -20.66 -14.27 29.87
N TYR A 15 -19.96 -13.24 30.38
CA TYR A 15 -19.03 -12.42 29.57
C TYR A 15 -17.67 -13.11 29.41
N ASP A 16 -17.21 -13.85 30.41
CA ASP A 16 -16.00 -14.70 30.32
C ASP A 16 -16.10 -15.73 29.17
N ARG A 17 -17.31 -16.15 28.82
CA ARG A 17 -17.55 -17.15 27.76
C ARG A 17 -17.73 -16.51 26.37
N ALA A 18 -17.83 -15.17 26.29
CA ALA A 18 -18.02 -14.39 25.06
C ALA A 18 -16.71 -13.89 24.42
N ASP A 19 -15.57 -14.13 25.07
CA ASP A 19 -14.25 -13.63 24.68
C ASP A 19 -13.81 -14.06 23.28
N ASP A 20 -14.20 -15.26 22.85
CA ASP A 20 -13.87 -15.80 21.54
C ASP A 20 -14.26 -14.83 20.41
N ILE A 21 -15.28 -13.98 20.61
CA ILE A 21 -15.79 -13.05 19.59
C ILE A 21 -15.22 -11.64 19.76
N ALA A 22 -14.90 -11.23 20.99
CA ALA A 22 -14.19 -9.98 21.26
C ALA A 22 -12.69 -10.02 20.90
N ALA A 23 -12.14 -11.22 20.59
CA ALA A 23 -10.71 -11.46 20.41
C ALA A 23 -10.26 -11.82 18.97
N LEU A 24 -11.11 -11.76 17.94
CA LEU A 24 -10.72 -12.30 16.63
C LEU A 24 -10.02 -11.30 15.68
N PRO A 25 -9.12 -11.79 14.77
CA PRO A 25 -8.43 -13.08 14.81
C PRO A 25 -7.00 -12.86 15.35
N GLY A 26 -6.82 -13.15 16.63
CA GLY A 26 -5.52 -13.37 17.25
C GLY A 26 -5.57 -14.64 18.07
N LYS A 27 -5.47 -15.80 17.38
CA LYS A 27 -5.43 -17.17 17.92
C LYS A 27 -6.60 -17.55 18.85
N THR A 28 -7.66 -18.09 18.24
CA THR A 28 -8.53 -19.08 18.89
C THR A 28 -8.35 -20.41 18.16
N SER A 29 -7.24 -21.12 18.40
CA SER A 29 -7.22 -22.57 18.20
C SER A 29 -6.25 -23.26 19.15
N PRO A 30 -6.66 -24.36 19.79
CA PRO A 30 -5.75 -25.35 20.34
C PRO A 30 -5.08 -26.08 19.16
N GLY A 31 -3.77 -26.25 19.21
CA GLY A 31 -3.01 -27.08 18.28
C GLY A 31 -2.53 -26.37 17.01
N GLY A 32 -1.20 -26.29 16.86
CA GLY A 32 -0.54 -26.01 15.59
C GLY A 32 0.65 -25.05 15.67
N GLY A 33 1.84 -25.59 15.98
CA GLY A 33 3.12 -25.13 15.43
C GLY A 33 3.84 -23.97 16.12
N ASP A 34 4.68 -24.33 17.09
CA ASP A 34 6.05 -23.86 17.36
C ASP A 34 6.44 -22.43 16.96
N SER A 35 6.45 -21.55 17.96
CA SER A 35 7.64 -20.75 18.34
C SER A 35 7.35 -20.03 19.66
N GLU A 36 7.95 -20.59 20.71
CA GLU A 36 8.36 -20.00 22.00
C GLU A 36 7.68 -18.70 22.48
N SER A 37 6.59 -18.85 23.23
CA SER A 37 6.51 -18.31 24.60
C SER A 37 5.49 -19.14 25.40
N GLY A 38 6.00 -20.15 26.08
CA GLY A 38 5.24 -21.07 26.89
C GLY A 38 4.54 -20.36 28.06
N SER A 39 3.22 -20.50 28.15
CA SER A 39 2.42 -20.37 29.39
C SER A 39 0.89 -20.41 29.11
N GLY A 40 0.45 -20.13 27.87
CA GLY A 40 -0.98 -19.98 27.56
C GLY A 40 -1.74 -21.30 27.34
N VAL A 41 -1.17 -22.23 26.58
CA VAL A 41 -1.88 -23.45 26.13
C VAL A 41 -2.12 -24.44 27.27
N SER A 42 -1.17 -24.56 28.20
CA SER A 42 -1.36 -25.39 29.40
C SER A 42 -2.49 -24.87 30.29
N LYS A 43 -2.70 -23.56 30.36
CA LYS A 43 -3.77 -22.99 31.18
C LYS A 43 -5.15 -23.29 30.61
N ASP A 44 -5.39 -23.18 29.31
CA ASP A 44 -6.73 -23.46 28.76
C ASP A 44 -7.10 -24.94 28.82
N VAL A 45 -6.12 -25.84 28.62
CA VAL A 45 -6.33 -27.29 28.79
C VAL A 45 -6.52 -27.64 30.26
N LEU A 46 -5.70 -27.10 31.17
CA LEU A 46 -5.89 -27.25 32.63
C LEU A 46 -7.19 -26.61 33.11
N THR A 47 -7.67 -25.54 32.49
CA THR A 47 -8.92 -24.86 32.84
C THR A 47 -10.11 -25.71 32.40
N ARG A 48 -10.08 -26.29 31.20
CA ARG A 48 -11.09 -27.25 30.77
C ARG A 48 -11.06 -28.53 31.60
N LEU A 49 -9.86 -29.01 31.97
CA LEU A 49 -9.70 -30.18 32.84
C LEU A 49 -10.19 -29.89 34.26
N ALA A 50 -9.94 -28.69 34.80
CA ALA A 50 -10.43 -28.25 36.12
C ALA A 50 -11.95 -28.00 36.11
N GLU A 51 -12.52 -27.51 35.02
CA GLU A 51 -13.98 -27.40 34.83
C GLU A 51 -14.65 -28.78 34.70
N THR A 52 -13.96 -29.80 34.17
CA THR A 52 -14.50 -31.18 34.06
C THR A 52 -14.22 -32.06 35.28
N LEU A 53 -13.15 -31.79 36.03
CA LEU A 53 -12.76 -32.56 37.23
C LEU A 53 -13.20 -31.88 38.54
N GLY A 54 -13.64 -30.62 38.52
CA GLY A 54 -14.17 -29.89 39.66
C GLY A 54 -15.59 -30.31 40.03
N SER A 55 -15.77 -31.59 40.37
CA SER A 55 -17.06 -32.17 40.80
C SER A 55 -17.42 -31.87 42.25
N ASP A 56 -16.63 -31.09 43.01
CA ASP A 56 -16.96 -30.76 44.40
C ASP A 56 -16.73 -29.27 44.72
N ASN A 57 -17.85 -28.53 44.76
CA ASN A 57 -18.14 -27.36 45.59
C ASN A 57 -17.20 -26.14 45.62
N SER A 58 -16.25 -25.96 44.70
CA SER A 58 -15.58 -24.67 44.55
C SER A 58 -15.61 -24.17 43.10
N LYS A 59 -16.35 -23.08 42.91
CA LYS A 59 -16.42 -22.29 41.67
C LYS A 59 -15.03 -21.73 41.33
N ILE A 60 -14.15 -22.53 40.73
CA ILE A 60 -12.92 -22.02 40.10
C ILE A 60 -13.31 -21.48 38.73
N THR A 61 -13.99 -20.34 38.72
CA THR A 61 -14.00 -19.45 37.55
C THR A 61 -12.63 -18.79 37.56
N MET A 62 -11.64 -19.38 36.89
CA MET A 62 -10.36 -18.71 36.70
C MET A 62 -10.62 -17.44 35.89
N LEU A 63 -10.65 -16.30 36.59
CA LEU A 63 -10.65 -14.97 36.00
C LEU A 63 -9.48 -14.90 35.02
N ASP A 64 -9.79 -14.97 33.73
CA ASP A 64 -8.79 -14.84 32.68
C ASP A 64 -8.24 -13.41 32.70
N SER A 65 -7.19 -13.19 33.49
CA SER A 65 -6.50 -11.90 33.59
C SER A 65 -5.73 -11.52 32.32
N GLY A 66 -5.78 -12.37 31.28
CA GLY A 66 -5.08 -12.19 30.02
C GLY A 66 -5.83 -11.36 28.99
N TYR A 67 -7.11 -11.01 29.20
CA TYR A 67 -7.93 -10.32 28.19
C TYR A 67 -7.36 -8.96 27.75
N GLY A 68 -6.66 -8.26 28.66
CA GLY A 68 -6.04 -6.95 28.42
C GLY A 68 -4.68 -7.01 27.70
N ARG A 69 -4.16 -8.20 27.39
CA ARG A 69 -2.81 -8.34 26.83
C ARG A 69 -2.78 -7.99 25.34
N ARG A 70 -1.70 -7.32 24.93
CA ARG A 70 -1.42 -6.94 23.52
C ARG A 70 -1.38 -8.15 22.58
N ASN A 71 -0.92 -9.31 23.04
CA ASN A 71 -0.82 -10.52 22.23
C ASN A 71 -2.18 -11.15 21.85
N ARG A 72 -3.28 -10.69 22.47
CA ARG A 72 -4.66 -11.08 22.11
C ARG A 72 -5.34 -10.07 21.18
N HIS A 73 -4.58 -9.11 20.66
CA HIS A 73 -5.06 -8.09 19.73
C HIS A 73 -4.85 -8.52 18.27
N GLY A 74 -5.87 -9.14 17.68
CA GLY A 74 -5.81 -9.71 16.33
C GLY A 74 -5.42 -8.72 15.23
N LEU A 75 -5.95 -7.49 15.25
CA LEU A 75 -5.56 -6.46 14.25
C LEU A 75 -4.10 -6.01 14.39
N GLY A 76 -3.51 -6.15 15.57
CA GLY A 76 -2.11 -5.81 15.80
C GLY A 76 -1.13 -6.83 15.21
N LEU A 77 -1.61 -8.02 14.86
CA LEU A 77 -0.80 -9.08 14.25
C LEU A 77 -0.72 -8.94 12.72
N ILE A 78 -1.56 -8.10 12.12
CA ILE A 78 -1.56 -7.87 10.68
C ILE A 78 -0.45 -6.86 10.37
N THR A 79 0.70 -7.37 9.95
CA THR A 79 1.89 -6.56 9.64
C THR A 79 2.20 -6.53 8.15
N SER A 80 1.70 -7.51 7.38
CA SER A 80 1.94 -7.67 5.94
C SER A 80 0.64 -7.91 5.16
N GLU A 81 0.71 -7.77 3.84
CA GLU A 81 -0.36 -8.13 2.92
C GLU A 81 -0.82 -9.59 3.10
N ASP A 82 0.12 -10.53 3.17
CA ASP A 82 -0.20 -11.95 3.35
C ASP A 82 -0.98 -12.20 4.64
N THR A 83 -0.58 -11.54 5.74
CA THR A 83 -1.29 -11.64 7.01
C THR A 83 -2.69 -11.01 6.96
N LEU A 84 -2.89 -9.97 6.14
CA LEU A 84 -4.20 -9.39 5.93
C LEU A 84 -5.11 -10.34 5.14
N LEU A 85 -4.60 -10.97 4.09
CA LEU A 85 -5.34 -11.95 3.29
C LEU A 85 -5.70 -13.19 4.12
N ASP A 86 -4.77 -13.67 4.94
CA ASP A 86 -5.02 -14.77 5.87
C ASP A 86 -6.07 -14.37 6.93
N ALA A 87 -5.95 -13.18 7.54
CA ALA A 87 -6.93 -12.67 8.48
C ALA A 87 -8.34 -12.57 7.85
N TYR A 88 -8.44 -12.08 6.62
CA TYR A 88 -9.70 -12.01 5.88
C TYR A 88 -10.30 -13.41 5.67
N LYS A 89 -9.52 -14.37 5.18
CA LYS A 89 -9.97 -15.77 4.98
C LYS A 89 -10.38 -16.43 6.30
N GLN A 90 -9.62 -16.21 7.37
CA GLN A 90 -9.90 -16.79 8.67
C GLN A 90 -11.18 -16.26 9.31
N CYS A 91 -11.52 -14.99 9.09
CA CYS A 91 -12.75 -14.41 9.62
C CYS A 91 -13.99 -15.18 9.14
N TYR A 92 -14.09 -15.44 7.83
CA TYR A 92 -15.21 -16.21 7.29
C TYR A 92 -15.16 -17.68 7.64
N LYS A 93 -13.97 -18.31 7.60
CA LYS A 93 -13.84 -19.75 7.92
C LYS A 93 -14.18 -20.08 9.36
N LYS A 94 -13.91 -19.16 10.30
CA LYS A 94 -14.08 -19.42 11.73
C LYS A 94 -15.48 -19.06 12.23
N GLU A 95 -16.26 -18.27 11.50
CA GLU A 95 -17.57 -17.77 11.93
C GLU A 95 -18.45 -18.88 12.53
N ASP A 96 -18.70 -19.93 11.75
CA ASP A 96 -19.55 -21.05 12.16
C ASP A 96 -19.01 -21.74 13.42
N VAL A 97 -17.70 -21.97 13.49
CA VAL A 97 -17.06 -22.64 14.62
C VAL A 97 -17.20 -21.81 15.88
N ILE A 98 -16.98 -20.50 15.77
CA ILE A 98 -17.05 -19.56 16.89
C ILE A 98 -18.49 -19.46 17.41
N PHE A 99 -19.47 -19.24 16.52
CA PHE A 99 -20.87 -19.11 16.94
C PHE A 99 -21.44 -20.43 17.45
N LYS A 100 -21.03 -21.57 16.90
CA LYS A 100 -21.39 -22.89 17.43
C LYS A 100 -20.84 -23.11 18.84
N ASN A 101 -19.56 -22.76 19.07
CA ASN A 101 -18.94 -22.85 20.39
C ASN A 101 -19.59 -21.89 21.39
N TYR A 102 -19.84 -20.65 20.99
CA TYR A 102 -20.56 -19.66 21.80
C TYR A 102 -21.96 -20.18 22.18
N ARG A 103 -22.72 -20.69 21.21
CA ARG A 103 -24.05 -21.27 21.42
C ARG A 103 -23.99 -22.42 22.43
N PHE A 104 -23.09 -23.37 22.25
CA PHE A 104 -22.93 -24.51 23.16
C PHE A 104 -22.59 -24.06 24.59
N ARG A 105 -21.63 -23.14 24.75
CA ARG A 105 -21.23 -22.59 26.05
C ARG A 105 -22.39 -21.88 26.74
N MET A 106 -23.20 -21.13 25.99
CA MET A 106 -24.34 -20.40 26.54
C MET A 106 -25.49 -21.33 26.91
N MET A 107 -25.78 -22.35 26.09
CA MET A 107 -26.77 -23.37 26.43
C MET A 107 -26.39 -24.11 27.71
N HIS A 108 -25.13 -24.55 27.82
CA HIS A 108 -24.63 -25.18 29.04
C HIS A 108 -24.74 -24.25 30.24
N TYR A 109 -24.30 -23.00 30.10
CA TYR A 109 -24.31 -22.03 31.20
C TYR A 109 -25.73 -21.74 31.71
N LEU A 110 -26.67 -21.42 30.81
CA LEU A 110 -28.05 -21.15 31.19
C LEU A 110 -28.77 -22.42 31.68
N GLY A 111 -28.42 -23.58 31.13
CA GLY A 111 -28.93 -24.87 31.60
C GLY A 111 -28.52 -25.15 33.05
N CYS A 112 -27.27 -24.88 33.42
CA CYS A 112 -26.80 -24.99 34.81
C CYS A 112 -27.51 -24.01 35.76
N LEU A 113 -28.03 -22.89 35.26
CA LEU A 113 -28.82 -21.94 36.03
C LEU A 113 -30.31 -22.34 36.14
N GLY A 114 -30.70 -23.48 35.58
CA GLY A 114 -32.08 -23.99 35.65
C GLY A 114 -33.04 -23.35 34.65
N TYR A 115 -32.56 -22.63 33.64
CA TYR A 115 -33.41 -22.11 32.57
C TYR A 115 -33.92 -23.25 31.68
N THR A 116 -35.17 -23.17 31.22
CA THR A 116 -35.75 -24.15 30.30
C THR A 116 -35.10 -24.06 28.93
N SER A 117 -35.01 -25.19 28.22
CA SER A 117 -34.45 -25.19 26.84
C SER A 117 -35.16 -24.19 25.92
N SER A 118 -36.48 -24.06 26.02
CA SER A 118 -37.26 -23.09 25.24
C SER A 118 -36.86 -21.64 25.50
N PHE A 119 -36.58 -21.28 26.76
CA PHE A 119 -36.12 -19.95 27.13
C PHE A 119 -34.69 -19.71 26.66
N ILE A 120 -33.83 -20.72 26.76
CA ILE A 120 -32.44 -20.65 26.31
C ILE A 120 -32.38 -20.40 24.79
N ASP A 121 -33.21 -21.10 24.02
CA ASP A 121 -33.29 -20.91 22.57
C ASP A 121 -33.81 -19.51 22.21
N ASP A 122 -34.88 -19.04 22.85
CA ASP A 122 -35.40 -17.67 22.63
C ASP A 122 -34.37 -16.60 23.02
N TYR A 123 -33.65 -16.79 24.14
CA TYR A 123 -32.56 -15.90 24.54
C TYR A 123 -31.41 -15.90 23.54
N LEU A 124 -31.03 -17.04 22.98
CA LEU A 124 -29.97 -17.12 21.98
C LEU A 124 -30.33 -16.42 20.67
N GLU A 125 -31.62 -16.40 20.33
CA GLU A 125 -32.14 -15.73 19.14
C GLU A 125 -32.32 -14.21 19.35
N ARG A 126 -32.91 -13.80 20.48
CA ARG A 126 -33.39 -12.42 20.70
C ARG A 126 -32.62 -11.66 21.79
N GLY A 127 -31.83 -12.37 22.59
CA GLY A 127 -31.11 -11.81 23.71
C GLY A 127 -30.13 -10.71 23.31
N LEU A 128 -29.98 -9.72 24.18
CA LEU A 128 -29.11 -8.57 23.95
C LEU A 128 -27.64 -8.98 23.77
N LEU A 129 -27.15 -9.90 24.60
CA LEU A 129 -25.76 -10.33 24.55
C LEU A 129 -25.42 -11.09 23.24
N PRO A 130 -26.16 -12.14 22.83
CA PRO A 130 -25.98 -12.76 21.51
C PRO A 130 -26.04 -11.75 20.35
N ARG A 131 -26.92 -10.75 20.43
CA ARG A 131 -27.04 -9.70 19.42
C ARG A 131 -25.81 -8.79 19.38
N ILE A 132 -25.35 -8.28 20.53
CA ILE A 132 -24.13 -7.46 20.63
C ILE A 132 -22.93 -8.21 20.06
N ILE A 133 -22.81 -9.48 20.39
CA ILE A 133 -21.74 -10.36 19.94
C ILE A 133 -21.79 -10.54 18.41
N ARG A 134 -22.96 -10.86 17.85
CA ARG A 134 -23.14 -11.02 16.40
C ARG A 134 -22.84 -9.73 15.64
N GLU A 135 -23.37 -8.61 16.10
CA GLU A 135 -23.13 -7.29 15.49
C GLU A 135 -21.66 -6.88 15.61
N SER A 136 -21.00 -7.15 16.74
CA SER A 136 -19.57 -6.87 16.90
C SER A 136 -18.75 -7.64 15.88
N PHE A 137 -19.05 -8.94 15.69
CA PHE A 137 -18.41 -9.77 14.68
C PHE A 137 -18.64 -9.22 13.27
N LEU A 138 -19.89 -8.89 12.91
CA LEU A 138 -20.22 -8.33 11.60
C LEU A 138 -19.55 -6.99 11.32
N ASN A 139 -19.44 -6.12 12.34
CA ASN A 139 -18.77 -4.83 12.18
C ASN A 139 -17.25 -5.01 12.03
N TYR A 140 -16.69 -6.02 12.70
CA TYR A 140 -15.30 -6.37 12.58
C TYR A 140 -14.95 -6.98 11.21
N THR A 141 -15.78 -7.91 10.70
CA THR A 141 -15.60 -8.45 9.34
C THR A 141 -15.77 -7.36 8.29
N ALA A 142 -16.70 -6.43 8.48
CA ALA A 142 -16.85 -5.25 7.62
C ALA A 142 -15.61 -4.34 7.66
N LEU A 143 -14.95 -4.16 8.81
CA LEU A 143 -13.70 -3.42 8.93
C LEU A 143 -12.58 -4.10 8.12
N ILE A 144 -12.36 -5.41 8.28
CA ILE A 144 -11.33 -6.12 7.51
C ILE A 144 -11.67 -6.10 6.01
N GLY A 145 -12.93 -6.28 5.64
CA GLY A 145 -13.39 -6.16 4.26
C GLY A 145 -13.11 -4.77 3.68
N LYS A 146 -13.29 -3.70 4.46
CA LYS A 146 -12.96 -2.33 4.05
C LYS A 146 -11.46 -2.14 3.84
N ILE A 147 -10.62 -2.68 4.74
CA ILE A 147 -9.15 -2.62 4.62
C ILE A 147 -8.71 -3.38 3.37
N MET A 148 -9.23 -4.59 3.13
CA MET A 148 -8.96 -5.39 1.93
C MET A 148 -9.40 -4.67 0.65
N PHE A 149 -10.58 -4.05 0.65
CA PHE A 149 -11.06 -3.29 -0.49
C PHE A 149 -10.13 -2.11 -0.82
N LYS A 150 -9.68 -1.37 0.21
CA LYS A 150 -8.75 -0.24 0.04
C LYS A 150 -7.37 -0.66 -0.43
N TRP A 151 -6.91 -1.83 0.03
CA TRP A 151 -5.67 -2.44 -0.44
C TRP A 151 -5.77 -2.77 -1.93
N ASN A 152 -6.79 -3.53 -2.33
CA ASN A 152 -6.98 -3.96 -3.72
C ASN A 152 -7.27 -2.79 -4.68
N ALA A 153 -7.80 -1.67 -4.19
CA ALA A 153 -8.12 -0.50 -5.01
C ALA A 153 -6.90 0.34 -5.39
N THR A 154 -5.76 0.16 -4.72
CA THR A 154 -4.59 1.04 -4.87
C THR A 154 -3.36 0.25 -5.29
N ALA A 155 -2.59 0.74 -6.25
CA ALA A 155 -1.30 0.16 -6.65
C ALA A 155 -0.13 0.61 -5.75
N ASP A 156 -0.43 1.08 -4.53
CA ASP A 156 0.58 1.57 -3.60
C ASP A 156 1.24 0.39 -2.88
N PRO A 157 2.54 0.47 -2.52
CA PRO A 157 3.16 -0.53 -1.68
C PRO A 157 2.47 -0.57 -0.30
N TRP A 158 2.44 -1.75 0.34
CA TRP A 158 1.73 -1.97 1.61
C TRP A 158 2.05 -0.95 2.69
N GLU A 159 3.34 -0.62 2.86
CA GLU A 159 3.85 0.29 3.88
C GLU A 159 3.31 1.72 3.73
N ASP A 160 3.06 2.14 2.50
CA ASP A 160 2.50 3.45 2.16
C ASP A 160 1.03 3.35 1.74
N SER A 161 0.32 2.27 2.06
CA SER A 161 -1.08 2.10 1.65
C SER A 161 -2.07 2.79 2.60
N GLU A 162 -3.18 3.29 2.05
CA GLU A 162 -4.31 3.79 2.85
C GLU A 162 -4.88 2.67 3.74
N ALA A 163 -4.87 1.43 3.25
CA ALA A 163 -5.31 0.25 3.99
C ALA A 163 -4.53 0.07 5.30
N LEU A 164 -3.21 0.23 5.26
CA LEU A 164 -2.37 0.15 6.47
C LEU A 164 -2.65 1.30 7.44
N VAL A 165 -2.97 2.51 6.96
CA VAL A 165 -3.35 3.63 7.83
C VAL A 165 -4.66 3.33 8.56
N ILE A 166 -5.69 2.89 7.84
CA ILE A 166 -6.99 2.48 8.42
C ILE A 166 -6.77 1.38 9.46
N LEU A 167 -5.99 0.34 9.10
CA LEU A 167 -5.65 -0.76 9.99
C LEU A 167 -4.96 -0.25 11.27
N LYS A 168 -3.91 0.56 11.16
CA LYS A 168 -3.15 1.07 12.31
C LYS A 168 -4.01 1.92 13.24
N VAL A 169 -4.84 2.81 12.70
CA VAL A 169 -5.73 3.65 13.53
C VAL A 169 -6.75 2.79 14.27
N HIS A 170 -7.47 1.91 13.58
CA HIS A 170 -8.47 1.09 14.23
C HIS A 170 -7.86 0.06 15.20
N SER A 171 -6.70 -0.50 14.84
CA SER A 171 -5.91 -1.38 15.69
C SER A 171 -5.49 -0.67 16.98
N SER A 172 -4.98 0.56 16.91
CA SER A 172 -4.60 1.35 18.10
C SER A 172 -5.80 1.59 19.01
N ASN A 173 -6.90 2.11 18.48
CA ASN A 173 -8.09 2.43 19.29
C ASN A 173 -8.68 1.19 19.99
N LEU A 174 -8.75 0.06 19.28
CA LEU A 174 -9.24 -1.20 19.86
C LEU A 174 -8.27 -1.75 20.91
N LEU A 175 -6.97 -1.51 20.73
CA LEU A 175 -5.99 -1.84 21.75
C LEU A 175 -6.17 -0.96 22.99
N ASP A 176 -6.39 0.34 22.81
CA ASP A 176 -6.62 1.29 23.91
C ASP A 176 -7.90 0.93 24.70
N ILE A 177 -8.96 0.50 24.02
CA ILE A 177 -10.16 -0.03 24.69
C ILE A 177 -9.78 -1.26 25.52
N ARG A 178 -9.03 -2.20 24.94
CA ARG A 178 -8.61 -3.44 25.61
C ARG A 178 -7.74 -3.18 26.85
N THR A 179 -6.80 -2.24 26.78
CA THR A 179 -5.88 -1.94 27.89
C THR A 179 -6.53 -1.15 29.02
N ASN A 180 -7.56 -0.34 28.71
CA ASN A 180 -8.21 0.54 29.69
C ASN A 180 -9.51 -0.03 30.28
N CYS A 181 -10.04 -1.13 29.73
CA CYS A 181 -11.22 -1.79 30.28
C CYS A 181 -10.90 -2.53 31.59
N ASN A 182 -11.72 -2.30 32.62
CA ASN A 182 -11.59 -2.93 33.94
C ASN A 182 -12.30 -4.28 34.06
N SER A 183 -13.08 -4.66 33.05
CA SER A 183 -13.86 -5.90 33.02
C SER A 183 -14.13 -6.33 31.58
N LYS A 184 -14.36 -7.62 31.37
CA LYS A 184 -14.72 -8.18 30.04
C LYS A 184 -16.06 -7.68 29.53
N LYS A 185 -17.02 -7.44 30.43
CA LYS A 185 -18.30 -6.81 30.09
C LYS A 185 -18.06 -5.42 29.47
N MET A 186 -17.21 -4.61 30.12
CA MET A 186 -16.85 -3.28 29.62
C MET A 186 -16.10 -3.38 28.28
N LEU A 187 -15.17 -4.34 28.15
CA LEU A 187 -14.47 -4.60 26.89
C LEU A 187 -15.42 -4.93 25.74
N LEU A 188 -16.35 -5.87 25.94
CA LEU A 188 -17.32 -6.25 24.93
C LEU A 188 -18.20 -5.06 24.51
N LEU A 189 -18.72 -4.32 25.48
CA LEU A 189 -19.59 -3.17 25.21
C LEU A 189 -18.84 -2.02 24.52
N GLN A 190 -17.62 -1.71 24.96
CA GLN A 190 -16.81 -0.66 24.34
C GLN A 190 -16.35 -1.04 22.93
N ASN A 191 -15.93 -2.28 22.72
CA ASN A 191 -15.61 -2.77 21.38
C ASN A 191 -16.83 -2.69 20.45
N TYR A 192 -18.00 -3.14 20.93
CA TYR A 192 -19.25 -3.05 20.19
C TYR A 192 -19.59 -1.60 19.81
N ALA A 193 -19.61 -0.69 20.79
CA ALA A 193 -19.94 0.71 20.58
C ALA A 193 -18.98 1.37 19.59
N TYR A 194 -17.67 1.17 19.79
CA TYR A 194 -16.64 1.67 18.90
C TYR A 194 -16.81 1.17 17.46
N LEU A 195 -17.00 -0.16 17.28
CA LEU A 195 -17.14 -0.75 15.94
C LEU A 195 -18.42 -0.29 15.25
N CYS A 196 -19.53 -0.14 15.99
CA CYS A 196 -20.77 0.43 15.47
C CYS A 196 -20.56 1.87 14.97
N ASP A 197 -19.91 2.72 15.76
CA ASP A 197 -19.69 4.11 15.39
C ASP A 197 -18.66 4.26 14.26
N ALA A 198 -17.60 3.43 14.27
CA ALA A 198 -16.65 3.35 13.17
C ALA A 198 -17.34 2.93 11.86
N LYS A 199 -18.23 1.94 11.90
CA LYS A 199 -18.99 1.50 10.73
C LYS A 199 -19.94 2.58 10.19
N LYS A 200 -20.64 3.32 11.06
CA LYS A 200 -21.49 4.46 10.64
C LYS A 200 -20.69 5.51 9.86
N LYS A 201 -19.42 5.71 10.24
CA LYS A 201 -18.48 6.61 9.56
C LYS A 201 -17.76 5.94 8.37
N GLY A 202 -18.15 4.73 7.98
CA GLY A 202 -17.52 3.98 6.88
C GLY A 202 -16.08 3.56 7.15
N PHE A 203 -15.68 3.47 8.43
CA PHE A 203 -14.32 3.20 8.90
C PHE A 203 -13.29 4.24 8.46
N VAL A 204 -13.73 5.49 8.25
CA VAL A 204 -12.86 6.64 8.00
C VAL A 204 -13.23 7.73 9.00
N ASN A 205 -12.23 8.31 9.66
CA ASN A 205 -12.41 9.43 10.58
C ASN A 205 -11.38 10.51 10.29
N ASP A 206 -11.52 11.66 10.96
CA ASP A 206 -10.64 12.82 10.74
C ASP A 206 -9.16 12.47 10.93
N THR A 207 -8.84 11.62 11.91
CA THR A 207 -7.47 11.13 12.14
C THR A 207 -6.94 10.30 10.96
N ILE A 208 -7.75 9.44 10.34
CA ILE A 208 -7.36 8.68 9.15
C ILE A 208 -7.16 9.63 7.97
N THR A 209 -8.07 10.59 7.81
CA THR A 209 -8.00 11.62 6.76
C THR A 209 -6.73 12.45 6.87
N GLU A 210 -6.41 12.95 8.07
CA GLU A 210 -5.19 13.70 8.36
C GLU A 210 -3.93 12.87 8.07
N LYS A 211 -3.86 11.64 8.59
CA LYS A 211 -2.73 10.73 8.31
C LYS A 211 -2.58 10.40 6.82
N ASN A 212 -3.68 10.34 6.09
CA ASN A 212 -3.65 10.16 4.64
C ASN A 212 -3.12 11.38 3.91
N PHE A 213 -3.47 12.60 4.35
CA PHE A 213 -2.91 13.83 3.82
C PHE A 213 -1.41 13.93 4.09
N GLU A 214 -0.96 13.68 5.32
CA GLU A 214 0.47 13.64 5.65
C GLU A 214 1.23 12.61 4.81
N ARG A 215 0.65 11.41 4.61
CA ARG A 215 1.21 10.37 3.75
C ARG A 215 1.35 10.86 2.31
N GLN A 216 0.30 11.49 1.78
CA GLN A 216 0.30 12.01 0.42
C GLN A 216 1.30 13.15 0.24
N ASP A 217 1.44 14.03 1.23
CA ASP A 217 2.41 15.11 1.21
C ASP A 217 3.85 14.57 1.24
N ARG A 218 4.16 13.60 2.12
CA ARG A 218 5.46 12.91 2.14
C ARG A 218 5.78 12.27 0.78
N ARG A 219 4.80 11.63 0.14
CA ARG A 219 4.98 11.05 -1.20
C ARG A 219 5.26 12.13 -2.25
N ASN A 220 4.50 13.22 -2.23
CA ASN A 220 4.71 14.34 -3.14
C ASN A 220 6.08 14.99 -2.96
N GLN A 221 6.57 15.09 -1.72
CA GLN A 221 7.90 15.60 -1.42
C GLN A 221 8.98 14.68 -2.00
N ARG A 222 8.89 13.36 -1.78
CA ARG A 222 9.83 12.39 -2.39
C ARG A 222 9.87 12.51 -3.91
N LEU A 223 8.71 12.64 -4.56
CA LEU A 223 8.63 12.82 -6.02
C LEU A 223 9.26 14.14 -6.48
N ARG A 224 9.14 15.22 -5.70
CA ARG A 224 9.82 16.49 -5.99
C ARG A 224 11.34 16.34 -5.87
N ASP A 225 11.81 15.73 -4.79
CA ASP A 225 13.23 15.51 -4.55
C ASP A 225 13.85 14.61 -5.65
N GLU A 226 13.15 13.54 -6.06
CA GLU A 226 13.54 12.69 -7.19
C GLU A 226 13.57 13.45 -8.51
N LEU A 227 12.56 14.30 -8.78
CA LEU A 227 12.53 15.13 -9.99
C LEU A 227 13.70 16.12 -10.01
N GLU A 228 14.04 16.72 -8.88
CA GLU A 228 15.19 17.61 -8.72
C GLU A 228 16.50 16.86 -8.92
N ALA A 229 16.64 15.66 -8.36
CA ALA A 229 17.80 14.80 -8.57
C ALA A 229 17.98 14.42 -10.06
N VAL A 230 16.89 14.04 -10.73
CA VAL A 230 16.91 13.75 -12.18
C VAL A 230 17.26 15.00 -13.00
N LYS A 231 16.75 16.18 -12.61
CA LYS A 231 17.13 17.46 -13.22
C LYS A 231 18.60 17.79 -12.98
N ALA A 232 19.16 17.49 -11.82
CA ALA A 232 20.57 17.67 -11.52
C ALA A 232 21.47 16.73 -12.34
N ILE A 233 21.03 15.49 -12.61
CA ILE A 233 21.73 14.55 -13.49
C ILE A 233 21.67 15.02 -14.96
N LYS A 234 20.52 15.51 -15.43
CA LYS A 234 20.40 16.14 -16.77
C LYS A 234 21.06 17.52 -16.85
N GLY A 235 21.29 18.15 -15.70
CA GLY A 235 21.95 19.43 -15.49
C GLY A 235 23.40 19.30 -15.03
N GLY A 236 24.03 18.15 -15.25
CA GLY A 236 25.48 17.99 -15.12
C GLY A 236 26.20 19.14 -15.82
N PRO A 237 27.35 19.57 -15.28
CA PRO A 237 27.84 20.93 -15.41
C PRO A 237 27.83 21.39 -16.87
N LYS A 238 27.08 22.47 -17.14
CA LYS A 238 27.59 23.46 -18.08
C LYS A 238 28.88 23.94 -17.46
N GLU A 239 29.99 23.28 -17.80
CA GLU A 239 31.31 23.85 -17.60
C GLU A 239 31.25 25.26 -18.17
N GLY A 240 31.27 26.24 -17.27
CA GLY A 240 31.74 27.56 -17.63
C GLY A 240 33.16 27.35 -18.16
N ARG A 241 33.36 27.54 -19.46
CA ARG A 241 34.70 27.77 -20.01
C ARG A 241 35.20 29.14 -19.55
N GLY A 242 35.53 29.23 -18.27
CA GLY A 242 36.60 30.09 -17.81
C GLY A 242 37.91 29.32 -18.03
N ASN A 243 38.80 29.88 -18.84
CA ASN A 243 40.08 29.33 -19.26
C ASN A 243 40.80 28.44 -18.24
N PRO A 244 41.32 27.30 -18.70
CA PRO A 244 42.73 27.02 -18.55
C PRO A 244 43.40 26.76 -19.91
N HIS A 245 44.65 27.18 -19.98
CA HIS A 245 45.54 27.11 -21.14
C HIS A 245 45.64 25.70 -21.77
N LYS A 246 45.66 25.72 -23.12
CA LYS A 246 46.37 24.82 -24.06
C LYS A 246 45.82 23.40 -24.29
N ASP A 247 45.73 23.11 -25.59
CA ASP A 247 45.63 21.82 -26.27
C ASP A 247 44.24 21.19 -26.39
N GLN A 248 43.41 21.80 -27.26
CA GLN A 248 42.28 21.11 -27.90
C GLN A 248 42.35 21.26 -29.42
N ASP A 249 42.26 20.10 -30.08
CA ASP A 249 42.06 19.91 -31.52
C ASP A 249 40.91 20.79 -32.06
N PRO A 250 41.06 21.34 -33.28
CA PRO A 250 40.13 22.33 -33.82
C PRO A 250 38.80 21.70 -34.22
N SER A 251 37.71 22.29 -33.72
CA SER A 251 36.36 22.05 -34.21
C SER A 251 36.30 22.13 -35.75
N PRO A 252 35.48 21.29 -36.42
CA PRO A 252 35.48 21.23 -37.89
C PRO A 252 35.05 22.56 -38.51
N LYS A 253 35.98 23.17 -39.26
CA LYS A 253 35.80 24.47 -39.92
C LYS A 253 34.60 24.41 -40.88
N LYS A 254 33.66 25.36 -40.76
CA LYS A 254 32.59 25.58 -41.75
C LYS A 254 32.94 26.81 -42.60
N CYS A 255 32.69 26.74 -43.91
CA CYS A 255 32.91 27.89 -44.78
C CYS A 255 31.95 29.03 -44.41
N SER A 256 32.50 30.24 -44.21
CA SER A 256 31.73 31.44 -43.83
C SER A 256 30.70 31.86 -44.89
N HIS A 257 30.87 31.41 -46.13
CA HIS A 257 30.06 31.81 -47.27
C HIS A 257 28.82 30.93 -47.48
N CYS A 258 29.01 29.61 -47.63
CA CYS A 258 27.91 28.66 -47.86
C CYS A 258 27.42 27.97 -46.57
N LYS A 259 28.16 28.08 -45.46
CA LYS A 259 27.88 27.44 -44.16
C LYS A 259 27.66 25.92 -44.21
N ASN A 260 27.98 25.26 -45.33
CA ASN A 260 27.78 23.84 -45.55
C ASN A 260 29.14 23.11 -45.60
N ARG A 261 29.37 22.19 -44.65
CA ARG A 261 30.63 21.43 -44.54
C ARG A 261 30.67 20.29 -45.55
N ASP A 262 29.55 19.60 -45.72
CA ASP A 262 29.49 18.34 -46.47
C ASP A 262 29.74 18.57 -47.95
N LEU A 263 29.32 19.73 -48.47
CA LEU A 263 29.64 20.15 -49.83
C LEU A 263 31.15 20.35 -50.06
N HIS A 264 31.85 20.98 -49.12
CA HIS A 264 33.31 21.17 -49.22
C HIS A 264 34.06 19.85 -49.13
N ILE A 265 33.59 18.92 -48.27
CA ILE A 265 34.17 17.57 -48.19
C ILE A 265 33.93 16.81 -49.50
N ALA A 266 32.71 16.84 -50.03
CA ALA A 266 32.35 16.16 -51.27
C ALA A 266 33.13 16.70 -52.48
N ALA A 267 33.42 18.01 -52.48
CA ALA A 267 34.20 18.67 -53.53
C ALA A 267 35.72 18.65 -53.29
N GLY A 268 36.20 18.09 -52.17
CA GLY A 268 37.62 18.08 -51.82
C GLY A 268 38.22 19.46 -51.57
N LEU A 269 37.41 20.44 -51.14
CA LEU A 269 37.81 21.84 -50.98
C LEU A 269 38.04 22.23 -49.51
N GLU A 270 38.98 23.14 -49.28
CA GLU A 270 39.14 23.75 -47.97
C GLU A 270 37.92 24.60 -47.59
N HIS A 271 37.60 24.66 -46.30
CA HIS A 271 36.43 25.35 -45.75
C HIS A 271 36.58 26.88 -45.67
N ILE A 272 37.07 27.51 -46.74
CA ILE A 272 37.30 28.95 -46.85
C ILE A 272 36.65 29.53 -48.11
N LYS A 273 36.24 30.80 -48.05
CA LYS A 273 35.48 31.46 -49.13
C LYS A 273 36.26 31.53 -50.45
N THR A 274 37.57 31.75 -50.40
CA THR A 274 38.41 32.06 -51.57
C THR A 274 38.53 30.91 -52.57
N VAL A 275 38.43 29.67 -52.09
CA VAL A 275 38.42 28.44 -52.90
C VAL A 275 37.02 27.87 -53.11
N PHE A 276 35.98 28.51 -52.58
CA PHE A 276 34.61 28.11 -52.88
C PHE A 276 34.22 28.57 -54.29
N PRO A 277 33.65 27.70 -55.16
CA PRO A 277 33.40 28.04 -56.56
C PRO A 277 32.38 29.15 -56.75
N LEU A 278 31.47 29.28 -55.79
CA LEU A 278 30.39 30.26 -55.84
C LEU A 278 30.76 31.51 -55.02
N LYS A 279 32.06 31.79 -54.83
CA LYS A 279 32.57 32.92 -54.03
C LYS A 279 32.11 34.30 -54.50
N ASP A 280 31.81 34.39 -55.78
CA ASP A 280 31.39 35.62 -56.46
C ASP A 280 29.87 35.80 -56.45
N GLN A 281 29.12 34.80 -55.92
CA GLN A 281 27.67 34.84 -55.84
C GLN A 281 27.21 35.35 -54.46
N ALA A 282 25.98 35.86 -54.38
CA ALA A 282 25.45 36.37 -53.11
C ALA A 282 25.42 35.28 -52.03
N GLY A 283 25.77 35.62 -50.78
CA GLY A 283 25.89 34.64 -49.71
C GLY A 283 24.60 33.92 -49.31
N SER A 284 23.43 34.52 -49.58
CA SER A 284 22.13 33.85 -49.45
C SER A 284 21.91 32.82 -50.56
N TRP A 285 22.27 33.17 -51.79
CA TRP A 285 22.21 32.30 -52.97
C TRP A 285 23.12 31.07 -52.81
N ALA A 286 24.38 31.30 -52.41
CA ALA A 286 25.37 30.24 -52.21
C ALA A 286 24.96 29.22 -51.13
N LYS A 287 24.24 29.65 -50.08
CA LYS A 287 23.71 28.76 -49.03
C LYS A 287 22.55 27.90 -49.54
N ALA A 288 21.61 28.50 -50.26
CA ALA A 288 20.46 27.79 -50.81
C ALA A 288 20.87 26.76 -51.88
N ALA A 289 21.79 27.15 -52.77
CA ALA A 289 22.39 26.24 -53.74
C ALA A 289 23.15 25.09 -53.07
N ALA A 290 24.01 25.40 -52.08
CA ALA A 290 24.76 24.39 -51.35
C ALA A 290 23.87 23.39 -50.60
N GLY A 291 22.73 23.83 -50.05
CA GLY A 291 21.75 22.95 -49.40
C GLY A 291 21.08 21.97 -50.37
N LYS A 292 20.63 22.44 -51.55
CA LYS A 292 19.99 21.59 -52.56
C LYS A 292 20.97 20.57 -53.15
N VAL A 293 22.21 20.99 -53.40
CA VAL A 293 23.26 20.11 -53.91
C VAL A 293 23.64 19.07 -52.86
N ALA A 294 23.94 19.46 -51.62
CA ALA A 294 24.27 18.52 -50.56
C ALA A 294 23.15 17.48 -50.32
N ALA A 295 21.88 17.87 -50.45
CA ALA A 295 20.75 16.95 -50.35
C ALA A 295 20.67 15.95 -51.51
N LYS A 296 20.95 16.37 -52.75
CA LYS A 296 21.07 15.45 -53.90
C LYS A 296 22.27 14.50 -53.77
N TYR A 297 23.43 15.03 -53.36
CA TYR A 297 24.63 14.22 -53.09
C TYR A 297 24.42 13.18 -52.00
N ALA A 298 23.66 13.51 -50.95
CA ALA A 298 23.32 12.57 -49.88
C ALA A 298 22.40 11.43 -50.37
N ASN A 299 21.58 11.67 -51.40
CA ASN A 299 20.68 10.68 -51.97
C ASN A 299 21.34 9.81 -53.04
N ASP A 300 22.23 10.37 -53.86
CA ASP A 300 22.78 9.67 -55.04
C ASP A 300 24.07 8.89 -54.75
N ASN A 301 24.83 9.19 -53.68
CA ASN A 301 26.15 8.61 -53.43
C ASN A 301 26.24 7.79 -52.13
N LYS A 302 25.58 6.63 -52.09
CA LYS A 302 26.07 5.51 -51.24
C LYS A 302 27.21 4.78 -51.98
N GLY A 303 28.40 5.39 -52.09
CA GLY A 303 29.60 4.59 -52.37
C GLY A 303 30.78 5.22 -53.08
N GLU A 304 30.63 6.27 -53.89
CA GLU A 304 31.76 6.77 -54.71
C GLU A 304 32.19 8.19 -54.33
N LYS A 305 33.50 8.37 -54.14
CA LYS A 305 34.12 9.65 -53.77
C LYS A 305 34.50 10.42 -55.03
N THR A 306 34.07 11.68 -55.03
CA THR A 306 34.46 12.81 -55.91
C THR A 306 34.01 12.73 -57.38
N ARG A 307 33.06 13.62 -57.75
CA ARG A 307 32.78 14.00 -59.15
C ARG A 307 33.62 15.22 -59.55
N PRO A 308 33.92 15.39 -60.86
CA PRO A 308 34.61 16.57 -61.38
C PRO A 308 33.84 17.86 -61.07
N MET A 309 34.60 18.89 -60.74
CA MET A 309 34.09 20.15 -60.19
C MET A 309 33.15 20.91 -61.13
N GLU A 310 33.37 20.77 -62.43
CA GLU A 310 32.63 21.44 -63.49
C GLU A 310 31.18 20.94 -63.60
N GLU A 311 30.93 19.67 -63.27
CA GLU A 311 29.59 19.08 -63.27
C GLU A 311 28.73 19.63 -62.14
N VAL A 312 29.34 19.88 -60.97
CA VAL A 312 28.65 20.44 -59.79
C VAL A 312 28.19 21.87 -60.06
N ILE A 313 29.05 22.67 -60.69
CA ILE A 313 28.76 24.06 -61.05
C ILE A 313 27.68 24.12 -62.14
N LYS A 314 27.74 23.21 -63.12
CA LYS A 314 26.75 23.09 -64.19
C LYS A 314 25.37 22.67 -63.65
N GLU A 315 25.29 21.66 -62.79
CA GLU A 315 24.02 21.23 -62.18
C GLU A 315 23.40 22.30 -61.26
N VAL A 316 24.22 23.02 -60.49
CA VAL A 316 23.75 24.16 -59.68
C VAL A 316 23.12 25.21 -60.59
N SER A 317 23.77 25.54 -61.69
CA SER A 317 23.32 26.55 -62.65
C SER A 317 22.04 26.12 -63.39
N GLU A 318 21.95 24.85 -63.81
CA GLU A 318 20.78 24.29 -64.53
C GLU A 318 19.55 24.07 -63.64
N SER A 319 19.75 23.67 -62.37
CA SER A 319 18.63 23.44 -61.43
C SER A 319 17.85 24.72 -61.10
N TRP A 320 18.50 25.87 -61.26
CA TRP A 320 17.93 27.18 -60.98
C TRP A 320 17.44 27.91 -62.21
N ALA A 321 17.98 27.64 -63.41
CA ALA A 321 17.38 28.12 -64.66
C ALA A 321 15.96 27.55 -64.90
N LYS A 322 15.60 26.48 -64.18
CA LYS A 322 14.27 25.82 -64.22
C LYS A 322 13.35 26.20 -63.04
N SER A 323 13.77 27.08 -62.12
CA SER A 323 12.97 27.58 -60.99
C SER A 323 12.55 29.02 -61.25
#